data_AF-A0A962D8J9-F1
#
_entry.id   AF-A0A962D8J9-F1
#
_cell.length_a   1.000
_cell.length_b   1.000
_cell.length_c   1.000
_cell.angle_alpha   90.00
_cell.angle_beta   90.00
_cell.angle_gamma   90.00
#
_symmetry.space_group_name_H-M   'P 1'
#
loop_
_entity.id
_entity.type
_entity.pdbx_description
1 polymer ?
#
loop_
_entity_poly.entity_id
_entity_poly.type
_entity_poly.pdbx_seq_one_letter_code
_entity_poly.pdbx_strand_id
1 'polypeptide(L)'
;MSFLDQLVPEDRDIVVSLPYRVGMRVSHSDVTGGDHSDEQEMRALSSILTGYAEEVFGSETVQYIISETVAKQDKWPVWARQLENLEQDCHKAIDLLSDVVDYKEVNAFKQHLMEIGEAVAMAFREVEKLSVFQRMSLYMDYKKDKKLAAQKQLAVKSWDQFLNISMDERRALRSIAGALNMTYI
;
A
#
# COMPACT_ATOMS: atom_id res chain seq x y z
N MET A 1 -6.22 6.01 26.24
CA MET A 1 -5.32 4.86 26.03
C MET A 1 -5.71 4.25 24.71
N SER A 2 -4.75 4.15 23.79
CA SER A 2 -4.99 3.56 22.47
C SER A 2 -4.85 2.04 22.55
N PHE A 3 -5.46 1.30 21.61
CA PHE A 3 -5.21 -0.13 21.45
C PHE A 3 -3.73 -0.44 21.20
N LEU A 4 -2.97 0.48 20.57
CA LEU A 4 -1.52 0.31 20.38
C LEU A 4 -0.74 0.30 21.69
N ASP A 5 -1.28 0.84 22.79
CA ASP A 5 -0.63 0.80 24.10
C ASP A 5 -0.76 -0.59 24.76
N GLN A 6 -1.60 -1.47 24.21
CA GLN A 6 -1.73 -2.87 24.63
C GLN A 6 -0.69 -3.78 23.97
N LEU A 7 -0.10 -3.33 22.85
CA LEU A 7 0.97 -4.03 22.15
C LEU A 7 2.32 -3.72 22.79
N VAL A 8 3.23 -4.70 22.78
CA VAL A 8 4.62 -4.44 23.16
C VAL A 8 5.29 -3.48 22.15
N PRO A 9 6.30 -2.69 22.56
CA PRO A 9 6.87 -1.64 21.71
C PRO A 9 7.34 -2.11 20.32
N GLU A 10 7.87 -3.32 20.23
CA GLU A 10 8.35 -3.92 18.98
C GLU A 10 7.19 -4.22 18.02
N ASP A 11 6.11 -4.82 18.54
CA ASP A 11 4.91 -5.15 17.77
C ASP A 11 4.17 -3.89 17.33
N ARG A 12 4.14 -2.86 18.18
CA ARG A 12 3.63 -1.54 17.82
C ARG A 12 4.44 -0.92 16.67
N ASP A 13 5.76 -1.03 16.68
CA ASP A 13 6.60 -0.47 15.60
C ASP A 13 6.31 -1.18 14.27
N ILE A 14 6.08 -2.49 14.29
CA ILE A 14 5.68 -3.26 13.09
C ILE A 14 4.39 -2.67 12.52
N VAL A 15 3.31 -2.62 13.31
CA VAL A 15 1.99 -2.13 12.84
C VAL A 15 2.07 -0.70 12.32
N VAL A 16 2.78 0.17 13.03
CA VAL A 16 2.92 1.60 12.68
C VAL A 16 3.84 1.82 11.48
N SER A 17 4.80 0.93 11.21
CA SER A 17 5.69 1.09 10.06
C SER A 17 5.03 0.69 8.73
N LEU A 18 3.98 -0.14 8.77
CA LEU A 18 3.41 -0.77 7.57
C LEU A 18 2.86 0.22 6.53
N PRO A 19 2.09 1.29 6.88
CA PRO A 19 1.58 2.21 5.87
C PRO A 19 2.71 2.84 5.03
N TYR A 20 3.82 3.22 5.68
CA TYR A 20 5.00 3.74 4.99
C TYR A 20 5.72 2.66 4.19
N ARG A 21 5.98 1.48 4.78
CA ARG A 21 6.75 0.41 4.13
C ARG A 21 6.03 -0.20 2.93
N VAL A 22 4.70 -0.30 2.98
CA VAL A 22 3.89 -0.71 1.82
C VAL A 22 4.06 0.28 0.68
N GLY A 23 3.92 1.58 0.95
CA GLY A 23 4.17 2.61 -0.05
C GLY A 23 5.57 2.53 -0.65
N MET A 24 6.60 2.46 0.19
CA MET A 24 7.99 2.32 -0.26
C MET A 24 8.24 1.06 -1.09
N ARG A 25 7.65 -0.08 -0.72
CA ARG A 25 7.80 -1.33 -1.47
C ARG A 25 7.21 -1.22 -2.87
N VAL A 26 6.07 -0.57 -3.01
CA VAL A 26 5.44 -0.34 -4.30
C VAL A 26 6.29 0.63 -5.13
N SER A 27 6.71 1.74 -4.55
CA SER A 27 7.61 2.71 -5.20
C SER A 27 8.88 2.06 -5.76
N HIS A 28 9.59 1.28 -4.92
CA HIS A 28 10.84 0.61 -5.29
C HIS A 28 10.66 -0.64 -6.17
N SER A 29 9.42 -1.02 -6.51
CA SER A 29 9.19 -2.18 -7.35
C SER A 29 9.40 -1.89 -8.84
N ASP A 30 9.36 -0.61 -9.23
CA ASP A 30 9.73 -0.19 -10.57
C ASP A 30 11.25 0.09 -10.66
N VAL A 31 11.91 -0.42 -11.70
CA VAL A 31 13.38 -0.43 -11.85
C VAL A 31 13.86 0.70 -12.78
N THR A 32 12.95 1.59 -13.18
CA THR A 32 13.18 2.61 -14.21
C THR A 32 13.59 3.98 -13.67
N GLY A 33 13.55 4.19 -12.35
CA GLY A 33 13.97 5.40 -11.66
C GLY A 33 15.47 5.42 -11.31
N GLY A 34 16.16 6.52 -11.61
CA GLY A 34 17.49 6.81 -11.07
C GLY A 34 17.42 7.74 -9.84
N ASP A 35 18.55 8.03 -9.17
CA ASP A 35 18.67 8.75 -7.88
C ASP A 35 17.84 10.05 -7.69
N HIS A 36 17.40 10.73 -8.76
CA HIS A 36 16.51 11.90 -8.67
C HIS A 36 15.03 11.55 -8.40
N SER A 37 14.68 10.26 -8.49
CA SER A 37 13.35 9.71 -8.25
C SER A 37 13.06 9.60 -6.75
N ASP A 38 14.05 9.16 -5.95
CA ASP A 38 13.90 8.80 -4.54
C ASP A 38 13.37 9.94 -3.63
N GLU A 39 13.87 11.17 -3.82
CA GLU A 39 13.38 12.33 -3.04
C GLU A 39 11.96 12.73 -3.40
N GLN A 40 11.59 12.62 -4.68
CA GLN A 40 10.23 12.90 -5.14
C GLN A 40 9.29 11.80 -4.66
N GLU A 41 9.77 10.57 -4.63
CA GLU A 41 9.07 9.40 -4.12
C GLU A 41 8.70 9.54 -2.65
N MET A 42 9.68 9.91 -1.82
CA MET A 42 9.44 10.16 -0.40
C MET A 42 8.49 11.35 -0.16
N ARG A 43 8.56 12.41 -0.98
CA ARG A 43 7.65 13.56 -0.83
C ARG A 43 6.22 13.19 -1.17
N ALA A 44 5.98 12.46 -2.26
CA ALA A 44 4.62 12.06 -2.63
C ALA A 44 4.05 11.07 -1.61
N LEU A 45 4.83 10.08 -1.14
CA LEU A 45 4.41 9.18 -0.06
C LEU A 45 4.09 9.96 1.22
N SER A 46 4.89 10.95 1.58
CA SER A 46 4.62 11.82 2.73
C SER A 46 3.31 12.57 2.59
N SER A 47 3.06 13.17 1.42
CA SER A 47 1.81 13.89 1.13
C SER A 47 0.60 12.95 1.16
N ILE A 48 0.72 11.74 0.63
CA ILE A 48 -0.33 10.72 0.69
C ILE A 48 -0.62 10.37 2.15
N LEU A 49 0.38 9.95 2.93
CA LEU A 49 0.18 9.56 4.32
C LEU A 49 -0.37 10.69 5.19
N THR A 50 0.06 11.93 4.96
CA THR A 50 -0.45 13.11 5.67
C THR A 50 -1.91 13.38 5.29
N GLY A 51 -2.25 13.31 4.00
CA GLY A 51 -3.63 13.45 3.54
C GLY A 51 -4.55 12.38 4.15
N TYR A 52 -4.08 11.12 4.19
CA TYR A 52 -4.80 10.07 4.89
C TYR A 52 -4.92 10.38 6.39
N ALA A 53 -3.86 10.79 7.09
CA ALA A 53 -3.94 11.11 8.52
C ALA A 53 -4.97 12.22 8.86
N GLU A 54 -5.15 13.18 7.96
CA GLU A 54 -6.10 14.29 8.11
C GLU A 54 -7.55 13.92 7.71
N GLU A 55 -7.74 12.82 6.97
CA GLU A 55 -9.06 12.31 6.62
C GLU A 55 -9.77 11.67 7.82
N VAL A 56 -11.10 11.84 7.87
CA VAL A 56 -11.94 11.15 8.85
C VAL A 56 -12.30 9.79 8.28
N PHE A 57 -11.59 8.76 8.74
CA PHE A 57 -11.91 7.38 8.38
C PHE A 57 -13.12 6.88 9.17
N GLY A 58 -13.82 5.90 8.60
CA GLY A 58 -14.81 5.10 9.32
C GLY A 58 -14.21 4.10 10.31
N SER A 59 -12.87 4.08 10.48
CA SER A 59 -12.10 3.20 11.36
C SER A 59 -11.11 4.03 12.18
N GLU A 60 -11.35 4.11 13.48
CA GLU A 60 -10.47 4.82 14.43
C GLU A 60 -9.10 4.13 14.53
N THR A 61 -9.06 2.81 14.40
CA THR A 61 -7.82 2.01 14.42
C THR A 61 -6.88 2.47 13.33
N VAL A 62 -7.38 2.56 12.10
CA VAL A 62 -6.56 2.96 10.94
C VAL A 62 -6.12 4.41 11.06
N GLN A 63 -7.03 5.30 11.44
CA GLN A 63 -6.69 6.71 11.64
C GLN A 63 -5.54 6.87 12.63
N TYR A 64 -5.59 6.12 13.74
CA TYR A 64 -4.56 6.17 14.76
C TYR A 64 -3.21 5.61 14.26
N ILE A 65 -3.22 4.48 13.53
CA ILE A 65 -2.00 3.89 12.97
C ILE A 65 -1.33 4.85 11.98
N ILE A 66 -2.10 5.42 11.04
CA ILE A 66 -1.57 6.34 10.04
C ILE A 66 -1.05 7.62 10.71
N SER A 67 -1.78 8.16 11.68
CA SER A 67 -1.33 9.33 12.46
C SER A 67 -0.01 9.06 13.17
N GLU A 68 0.13 7.89 13.80
CA GLU A 68 1.37 7.46 14.44
C GLU A 68 2.51 7.22 13.44
N THR A 69 2.18 6.77 12.23
CA THR A 69 3.15 6.59 11.12
C THR A 69 3.72 7.95 10.73
N VAL A 70 2.83 8.94 10.55
CA VAL A 70 3.17 10.33 10.22
C VAL A 70 3.88 11.01 11.38
N ALA A 71 3.56 10.72 12.64
CA ALA A 71 4.25 11.30 13.79
C ALA A 71 5.72 10.83 13.90
N LYS A 72 6.06 9.67 13.33
CA LYS A 72 7.39 9.04 13.40
C LYS A 72 8.19 9.19 12.09
N GLN A 73 8.12 10.35 11.43
CA GLN A 73 8.86 10.59 10.19
C GLN A 73 10.37 10.40 10.33
N ASP A 74 10.90 10.65 11.53
CA ASP A 74 12.30 10.44 11.89
C ASP A 74 12.74 8.97 11.71
N LYS A 75 11.81 8.02 11.81
CA LYS A 75 12.08 6.57 11.63
C LYS A 75 11.97 6.10 10.18
N TRP A 76 11.38 6.89 9.29
CA TRP A 76 11.13 6.49 7.90
C TRP A 76 12.40 6.01 7.16
N PRO A 77 13.57 6.67 7.28
CA PRO A 77 14.80 6.19 6.64
C PRO A 77 15.25 4.81 7.12
N VAL A 78 14.92 4.44 8.36
CA VAL A 78 15.20 3.11 8.92
C VAL A 78 14.23 2.09 8.35
N TRP A 79 12.93 2.41 8.35
CA TRP A 79 11.88 1.55 7.81
C TRP A 79 12.05 1.28 6.31
N ALA A 80 12.53 2.26 5.54
CA ALA A 80 12.84 2.12 4.12
C ALA A 80 13.93 1.08 3.82
N ARG A 81 14.82 0.80 4.79
CA ARG A 81 15.87 -0.23 4.66
C ARG A 81 15.38 -1.62 5.05
N GLN A 82 14.18 -1.74 5.60
CA GLN A 82 13.62 -2.98 6.15
C GLN A 82 12.46 -3.49 5.27
N LEU A 83 12.60 -3.48 3.94
CA LEU A 83 11.51 -3.90 3.05
C LEU A 83 11.47 -5.42 2.79
N GLU A 84 12.55 -6.14 3.10
CA GLU A 84 12.69 -7.58 2.79
C GLU A 84 11.66 -8.44 3.53
N ASN A 85 11.34 -8.09 4.78
CA ASN A 85 10.43 -8.86 5.62
C ASN A 85 8.98 -8.33 5.59
N LEU A 86 8.63 -7.45 4.65
CA LEU A 86 7.34 -6.77 4.64
C LEU A 86 6.16 -7.75 4.66
N GLU A 87 6.22 -8.83 3.89
CA GLU A 87 5.14 -9.81 3.85
C GLU A 87 4.94 -10.52 5.20
N GLN A 88 6.04 -10.88 5.87
CA GLN A 88 5.97 -11.50 7.21
C GLN A 88 5.38 -10.51 8.23
N ASP A 89 5.78 -9.24 8.13
CA ASP A 89 5.27 -8.18 8.99
C ASP A 89 3.79 -7.87 8.73
N CYS A 90 3.32 -7.99 7.48
CA CYS A 90 1.89 -7.90 7.15
C CYS A 90 1.08 -9.01 7.84
N HIS A 91 1.54 -10.26 7.78
CA HIS A 91 0.88 -11.37 8.49
C HIS A 91 0.87 -11.13 10.00
N LYS A 92 2.03 -10.81 10.56
CA LYS A 92 2.17 -10.56 11.99
C LYS A 92 1.28 -9.41 12.47
N ALA A 93 1.21 -8.31 11.71
CA ALA A 93 0.34 -7.19 12.06
C ALA A 93 -1.15 -7.58 12.04
N ILE A 94 -1.59 -8.45 11.13
CA ILE A 94 -2.97 -8.94 11.11
C ILE A 94 -3.24 -9.78 12.36
N ASP A 95 -2.34 -10.68 12.72
CA ASP A 95 -2.50 -11.52 13.91
C ASP A 95 -2.56 -10.64 15.17
N LEU A 96 -1.62 -9.71 15.32
CA LEU A 96 -1.56 -8.76 16.43
C LEU A 96 -2.84 -7.92 16.54
N LEU A 97 -3.33 -7.37 15.42
CA LEU A 97 -4.54 -6.56 15.42
C LEU A 97 -5.79 -7.39 15.71
N SER A 98 -5.85 -8.63 15.22
CA SER A 98 -7.00 -9.52 15.43
C SER A 98 -7.19 -9.90 16.90
N ASP A 99 -6.14 -9.82 17.72
CA ASP A 99 -6.21 -10.08 19.16
C ASP A 99 -6.72 -8.86 19.98
N VAL A 100 -6.62 -7.64 19.43
CA VAL A 100 -6.88 -6.40 20.19
C VAL A 100 -8.00 -5.51 19.63
N VAL A 101 -8.38 -5.68 18.36
CA VAL A 101 -9.48 -4.94 17.73
C VAL A 101 -10.46 -5.85 16.98
N ASP A 102 -11.65 -5.33 16.71
CA ASP A 102 -12.69 -6.07 15.99
C ASP A 102 -12.28 -6.39 14.55
N TYR A 103 -12.79 -7.50 14.03
CA TYR A 103 -12.57 -7.95 12.65
C TYR A 103 -12.84 -6.88 11.57
N LYS A 104 -13.78 -5.97 11.82
CA LYS A 104 -14.08 -4.85 10.91
C LYS A 104 -12.91 -3.86 10.80
N GLU A 105 -12.27 -3.54 11.94
CA GLU A 105 -11.12 -2.65 11.99
C GLU A 105 -9.90 -3.29 11.33
N VAL A 106 -9.70 -4.61 11.54
CA VAL A 106 -8.64 -5.37 10.85
C VAL A 106 -8.83 -5.32 9.33
N ASN A 107 -10.05 -5.49 8.84
CA ASN A 107 -10.31 -5.39 7.40
C ASN A 107 -10.15 -3.97 6.86
N ALA A 108 -10.58 -2.96 7.61
CA ALA A 108 -10.34 -1.56 7.25
C ALA A 108 -8.83 -1.28 7.14
N PHE A 109 -8.03 -1.79 8.07
CA PHE A 109 -6.58 -1.67 8.02
C PHE A 109 -5.97 -2.29 6.77
N LYS A 110 -6.35 -3.52 6.44
CA LYS A 110 -5.89 -4.19 5.21
C LYS A 110 -6.27 -3.39 3.96
N GLN A 111 -7.51 -2.92 3.89
CA GLN A 111 -8.02 -2.12 2.78
C GLN A 111 -7.21 -0.83 2.60
N HIS A 112 -6.97 -0.09 3.68
CA HIS A 112 -6.24 1.18 3.62
C HIS A 112 -4.75 1.00 3.31
N LEU A 113 -4.11 -0.09 3.75
CA LEU A 113 -2.75 -0.40 3.30
C LEU A 113 -2.69 -0.57 1.78
N MET A 114 -3.68 -1.27 1.20
CA MET A 114 -3.77 -1.44 -0.25
C MET A 114 -4.04 -0.11 -0.95
N GLU A 115 -4.93 0.72 -0.42
CA GLU A 115 -5.22 2.05 -0.99
C GLU A 115 -4.00 2.97 -0.98
N ILE A 116 -3.20 2.96 0.08
CA ILE A 116 -1.94 3.72 0.15
C ILE A 116 -0.97 3.22 -0.93
N GLY A 117 -0.78 1.90 -1.05
CA GLY A 117 0.07 1.33 -2.10
C GLY A 117 -0.41 1.71 -3.51
N GLU A 118 -1.72 1.70 -3.75
CA GLU A 118 -2.30 2.14 -5.02
C GLU A 118 -2.12 3.64 -5.27
N ALA A 119 -2.34 4.48 -4.25
CA ALA A 119 -2.16 5.92 -4.35
C ALA A 119 -0.72 6.28 -4.71
N VAL A 120 0.24 5.56 -4.13
CA VAL A 120 1.68 5.67 -4.46
C VAL A 120 1.90 5.30 -5.92
N ALA A 121 1.50 4.09 -6.35
CA ALA A 121 1.68 3.67 -7.74
C ALA A 121 1.02 4.63 -8.75
N MET A 122 -0.15 5.18 -8.41
CA MET A 122 -0.84 6.15 -9.27
C MET A 122 -0.16 7.52 -9.28
N ALA A 123 0.50 7.92 -8.19
CA ALA A 123 1.22 9.19 -8.10
C ALA A 123 2.50 9.17 -8.95
N PHE A 124 3.14 8.02 -9.09
CA PHE A 124 4.35 7.84 -9.90
C PHE A 124 4.03 7.44 -11.34
N ARG A 125 3.47 8.40 -12.10
CA ARG A 125 3.20 8.24 -13.54
C ARG A 125 4.49 8.13 -14.37
N GLU A 126 4.86 6.92 -14.80
CA GLU A 126 5.83 6.71 -15.90
C GLU A 126 5.17 6.70 -17.30
N VAL A 127 3.94 7.22 -17.45
CA VAL A 127 3.11 7.08 -18.66
C VAL A 127 3.76 7.68 -19.93
N GLU A 128 4.73 8.58 -19.78
CA GLU A 128 5.45 9.19 -20.90
C GLU A 128 6.48 8.25 -21.58
N LYS A 129 6.82 7.10 -21.00
CA LYS A 129 7.88 6.20 -21.53
C LYS A 129 7.41 4.87 -22.14
N LEU A 130 6.11 4.55 -22.14
CA LEU A 130 5.63 3.23 -22.57
C LEU A 130 5.58 3.06 -24.10
N SER A 131 6.20 1.98 -24.61
CA SER A 131 6.14 1.59 -26.02
C SER A 131 4.75 1.05 -26.43
N VAL A 132 4.41 1.13 -27.72
CA VAL A 132 3.10 0.70 -28.28
C VAL A 132 2.76 -0.77 -27.97
N PHE A 133 3.77 -1.66 -27.92
CA PHE A 133 3.57 -3.08 -27.61
C PHE A 133 3.22 -3.33 -26.14
N GLN A 134 3.81 -2.59 -25.21
CA GLN A 134 3.51 -2.70 -23.78
C GLN A 134 2.09 -2.24 -23.47
N ARG A 135 1.61 -1.19 -24.15
CA ARG A 135 0.21 -0.73 -24.07
C ARG A 135 -0.79 -1.81 -24.49
N MET A 136 -0.42 -2.64 -25.48
CA MET A 136 -1.28 -3.70 -25.99
C MET A 136 -1.34 -4.91 -25.04
N SER A 137 -0.23 -5.26 -24.38
CA SER A 137 -0.21 -6.26 -23.30
C SER A 137 -1.02 -5.83 -22.09
N LEU A 138 -0.86 -4.56 -21.66
CA LEU A 138 -1.65 -3.94 -20.60
C LEU A 138 -3.15 -4.02 -20.90
N TYR A 139 -3.55 -3.73 -22.13
CA TYR A 139 -4.96 -3.83 -22.54
C TYR A 139 -5.54 -5.25 -22.42
N MET A 140 -4.74 -6.27 -22.70
CA MET A 140 -5.15 -7.68 -22.55
C MET A 140 -5.32 -8.07 -21.09
N ASP A 141 -4.43 -7.60 -20.21
CA ASP A 141 -4.53 -7.86 -18.76
C ASP A 141 -5.70 -7.09 -18.13
N TYR A 142 -5.95 -5.85 -18.55
CA TYR A 142 -7.14 -5.10 -18.13
C TYR A 142 -8.44 -5.84 -18.47
N LYS A 143 -8.52 -6.44 -19.66
CA LYS A 143 -9.67 -7.24 -20.06
C LYS A 143 -9.83 -8.50 -19.21
N LYS A 144 -8.74 -9.13 -18.77
CA LYS A 144 -8.78 -10.29 -17.86
C LYS A 144 -9.23 -9.86 -16.46
N ASP A 145 -8.65 -8.80 -15.91
CA ASP A 145 -8.98 -8.28 -14.57
C ASP A 145 -10.42 -7.78 -14.53
N LYS A 146 -10.89 -7.10 -15.59
CA LYS A 146 -12.31 -6.72 -15.75
C LYS A 146 -13.26 -7.92 -15.81
N LYS A 147 -12.84 -9.02 -16.43
CA LYS A 147 -13.64 -10.25 -16.51
C LYS A 147 -13.68 -10.99 -15.17
N LEU A 148 -12.56 -11.02 -14.44
CA LEU A 148 -12.45 -11.57 -13.10
C LEU A 148 -13.25 -10.75 -12.07
N ALA A 149 -13.16 -9.43 -12.12
CA ALA A 149 -13.93 -8.51 -11.28
C ALA A 149 -15.44 -8.63 -11.56
N ALA A 150 -15.85 -8.74 -12.83
CA ALA A 150 -17.25 -8.97 -13.20
C ALA A 150 -17.78 -10.33 -12.71
N GLN A 151 -16.95 -11.39 -12.72
CA GLN A 151 -17.33 -12.69 -12.16
C GLN A 151 -17.44 -12.67 -10.63
N LYS A 152 -16.66 -11.81 -9.96
CA LYS A 152 -16.64 -11.70 -8.49
C LYS A 152 -17.47 -10.55 -7.93
N GLN A 153 -18.24 -9.83 -8.76
CA GLN A 153 -19.00 -8.62 -8.39
C GLN A 153 -18.16 -7.53 -7.71
N LEU A 154 -16.88 -7.42 -8.07
CA LEU A 154 -15.97 -6.41 -7.53
C LEU A 154 -15.94 -5.17 -8.43
N ALA A 155 -15.66 -4.01 -7.82
CA ALA A 155 -15.52 -2.76 -8.56
C ALA A 155 -14.40 -2.86 -9.60
N VAL A 156 -14.69 -2.44 -10.84
CA VAL A 156 -13.73 -2.47 -11.95
C VAL A 156 -12.98 -1.15 -11.99
N LYS A 157 -11.65 -1.19 -11.93
CA LYS A 157 -10.80 0.00 -12.09
C LYS A 157 -10.99 0.66 -13.46
N SER A 158 -10.88 1.98 -13.51
CA SER A 158 -10.92 2.70 -14.78
C SER A 158 -9.68 2.38 -15.62
N TRP A 159 -9.79 2.53 -16.94
CA TRP A 159 -8.67 2.29 -17.86
C TRP A 159 -7.47 3.20 -17.57
N ASP A 160 -7.72 4.45 -17.15
CA ASP A 160 -6.66 5.39 -16.79
C ASP A 160 -5.96 5.01 -15.48
N GLN A 161 -6.71 4.54 -14.48
CA GLN A 161 -6.14 3.99 -13.24
C GLN A 161 -5.30 2.74 -13.52
N PHE A 162 -5.76 1.91 -14.45
CA PHE A 162 -5.02 0.72 -14.86
C PHE A 162 -3.70 1.08 -15.56
N LEU A 163 -3.71 2.05 -16.49
CA LEU A 163 -2.50 2.45 -17.21
C LEU A 163 -1.45 3.16 -16.35
N ASN A 164 -1.83 3.75 -15.22
CA ASN A 164 -0.91 4.46 -14.34
C ASN A 164 -0.06 3.54 -13.46
N ILE A 165 -0.46 2.27 -13.26
CA ILE A 165 0.27 1.31 -12.41
C ILE A 165 1.05 0.34 -13.30
N SER A 166 2.37 0.27 -13.10
CA SER A 166 3.28 -0.60 -13.83
C SER A 166 3.02 -2.09 -13.54
N MET A 167 3.53 -2.99 -14.39
CA MET A 167 3.36 -4.43 -14.16
C MET A 167 4.09 -4.91 -12.90
N ASP A 168 5.23 -4.31 -12.57
CA ASP A 168 6.02 -4.68 -11.40
C ASP A 168 5.36 -4.14 -10.11
N GLU A 169 4.81 -2.93 -10.14
CA GLU A 169 3.98 -2.36 -9.07
C GLU A 169 2.74 -3.21 -8.79
N ARG A 170 2.05 -3.69 -9.85
CA ARG A 170 0.93 -4.62 -9.65
C ARG A 170 1.35 -5.94 -9.05
N ARG A 171 2.54 -6.46 -9.39
CA ARG A 171 3.04 -7.68 -8.72
C ARG A 171 3.33 -7.40 -7.26
N ALA A 172 3.92 -6.27 -6.92
CA ALA A 172 4.14 -5.86 -5.54
C ALA A 172 2.82 -5.76 -4.76
N LEU A 173 1.81 -5.06 -5.31
CA LEU A 173 0.48 -4.96 -4.72
C LEU A 173 -0.21 -6.32 -4.56
N ARG A 174 -0.08 -7.23 -5.55
CA ARG A 174 -0.62 -8.60 -5.42
C ARG A 174 0.09 -9.41 -4.35
N SER A 175 1.41 -9.26 -4.18
CA SER A 175 2.19 -9.92 -3.13
C SER A 175 1.74 -9.44 -1.75
N ILE A 176 1.64 -8.12 -1.56
CA ILE A 176 1.18 -7.50 -0.32
C ILE A 176 -0.25 -7.92 -0.02
N ALA A 177 -1.16 -7.90 -1.00
CA ALA A 177 -2.52 -8.38 -0.81
C ALA A 177 -2.58 -9.85 -0.39
N GLY A 178 -1.76 -10.71 -1.00
CA GLY A 178 -1.61 -12.11 -0.58
C GLY A 178 -1.19 -12.22 0.88
N ALA A 179 -0.18 -11.45 1.29
CA ALA A 179 0.27 -11.40 2.68
C ALA A 179 -0.77 -10.83 3.66
N LEU A 180 -1.69 -9.99 3.16
CA LEU A 180 -2.80 -9.47 3.94
C LEU A 180 -4.02 -10.42 3.99
N ASN A 181 -3.92 -11.61 3.39
CA ASN A 181 -5.04 -12.52 3.15
C ASN A 181 -6.19 -11.87 2.37
N MET A 182 -5.87 -10.99 1.41
CA MET A 182 -6.79 -10.33 0.50
C MET A 182 -6.66 -10.87 -0.92
N THR A 183 -7.73 -10.76 -1.70
CA THR A 183 -7.68 -10.97 -3.15
C THR A 183 -7.61 -9.62 -3.85
N TYR A 184 -6.48 -9.34 -4.51
CA TYR A 184 -6.30 -8.16 -5.35
C TYR A 184 -6.43 -8.53 -6.82
N ILE A 185 -7.32 -7.81 -7.53
CA ILE A 185 -7.61 -8.05 -8.95
C ILE A 185 -7.22 -6.81 -9.75
#